data_AF-A0A1U7CWF8-F1
#
_entry.id   AF-A0A1U7CWF8-F1
#
_cell.length_a   1.000
_cell.length_b   1.000
_cell.length_c   1.000
_cell.angle_alpha   90.00
_cell.angle_beta   90.00
_cell.angle_gamma   90.00
#
_symmetry.space_group_name_H-M   'P 1'
#
loop_
_entity.id
_entity.type
_entity.pdbx_description
1 polymer ?
#
loop_
_entity_poly.entity_id
_entity_poly.type
_entity_poly.pdbx_seq_one_letter_code
_entity_poly.pdbx_strand_id
1 'polypeptide(L)'
;MRNVDWNSLAFNDGVLAEPVRGDGRVVLWLSGSSDGEFQYWERIAMTARAEATSEHGIDATPAVAIRARRRLSNGLFSKLARKLSKRDPETTWTLPDGKEVERCGERRTDVALAWPDEKTGTLDEQSLRRRWPEFRRFQSLASDLFLVEGEGVGERSRSEMESPASPESLIKPAAPVDLATAAAQVVESARQRGDAGSEVQALTDLALVVLIGGNAGDAVTHLQKALGLCRELGDRERETDVLCNLGFALLGVGQAQSSRETLESALVLARESRDVYAEKLVLERLGMAHSNLQDPAGALWHLNRALEMARAAGDRQQEPRLLWRQAIALAEMNRPDQAIAKGKASVAFLRADGKPEASWYEAQIQKYQLDASVLAAPTPDFMGGPIYAGAVTTAQTAPDPKAGPGLLRMALSATKAMATFLGSGMKTAPADVQQTRLATCRTCEHHTGLRCRICGCFTDVKSRMAHEQCPISKWPA
;
A
#
# COMPACT_ATOMS: atom_id res chain seq x y z
N MET A 1 -9.13 29.87 7.66
CA MET A 1 -7.75 29.36 7.83
C MET A 1 -6.93 30.10 6.82
N ARG A 2 -5.93 30.83 7.31
CA ARG A 2 -5.16 31.72 6.45
C ARG A 2 -4.42 30.89 5.42
N ASN A 3 -4.65 31.13 4.13
CA ASN A 3 -3.83 30.52 3.10
C ASN A 3 -2.46 31.20 3.16
N VAL A 4 -1.48 30.53 3.78
CA VAL A 4 -0.13 31.09 3.96
C VAL A 4 0.56 31.11 2.60
N ASP A 5 0.95 32.30 2.15
CA ASP A 5 1.81 32.42 0.98
C ASP A 5 3.26 32.13 1.38
N TRP A 6 3.62 30.85 1.29
CA TRP A 6 4.95 30.35 1.65
C TRP A 6 6.09 31.01 0.88
N ASN A 7 5.83 31.58 -0.29
CA ASN A 7 6.85 32.21 -1.14
C ASN A 7 7.17 33.65 -0.73
N SER A 8 6.31 34.31 0.05
CA SER A 8 6.53 35.67 0.54
C SER A 8 7.03 35.75 1.98
N LEU A 9 7.19 34.60 2.65
CA LEU A 9 7.76 34.54 4.00
C LEU A 9 9.28 34.78 3.99
N ALA A 10 9.73 35.70 4.84
CA ALA A 10 11.13 35.87 5.17
C ALA A 10 11.54 34.84 6.23
N PHE A 11 12.26 33.80 5.81
CA PHE A 11 12.74 32.75 6.71
C PHE A 11 13.97 33.19 7.50
N ASN A 12 14.11 32.65 8.70
CA ASN A 12 15.25 32.88 9.59
C ASN A 12 16.55 32.30 9.00
N ASP A 13 17.70 32.80 9.47
CA ASP A 13 19.01 32.27 9.08
C ASP A 13 19.10 30.76 9.32
N GLY A 14 19.58 30.03 8.32
CA GLY A 14 19.70 28.57 8.36
C GLY A 14 18.44 27.81 7.91
N VAL A 15 17.37 28.51 7.49
CA VAL A 15 16.19 27.90 6.89
C VAL A 15 16.16 28.20 5.38
N LEU A 16 16.18 27.15 4.55
CA LEU A 16 16.07 27.28 3.09
C LEU A 16 14.73 26.71 2.62
N ALA A 17 13.94 27.50 1.91
CA ALA A 17 12.72 27.02 1.26
C ALA A 17 13.05 26.36 -0.08
N GLU A 18 12.52 25.15 -0.28
CA GLU A 18 12.60 24.45 -1.55
C GLU A 18 11.43 24.92 -2.45
N PRO A 19 11.70 25.37 -3.69
CA PRO A 19 10.65 25.84 -4.59
C PRO A 19 9.77 24.67 -5.06
N VAL A 20 8.55 24.58 -4.52
CA VAL A 20 7.56 23.56 -4.90
C VAL A 20 6.56 24.16 -5.92
N ARG A 21 6.33 23.47 -7.05
CA ARG A 21 5.32 23.88 -8.03
C ARG A 21 3.94 23.32 -7.63
N GLY A 22 2.99 24.20 -7.33
CA GLY A 22 1.58 23.86 -7.08
C GLY A 22 1.28 23.32 -5.66
N ASP A 23 0.00 23.40 -5.28
CA ASP A 23 -0.66 22.81 -4.10
C ASP A 23 -0.48 23.49 -2.72
N GLY A 24 0.05 24.71 -2.62
CA GLY A 24 0.09 25.42 -1.32
C GLY A 24 0.89 24.71 -0.23
N ARG A 25 1.85 23.86 -0.61
CA ARG A 25 2.74 23.11 0.28
C ARG A 25 4.08 23.81 0.42
N VAL A 26 4.71 23.64 1.58
CA VAL A 26 6.09 24.08 1.81
C VAL A 26 7.00 22.91 2.15
N VAL A 27 8.23 23.00 1.64
CA VAL A 27 9.35 22.16 2.04
C VAL A 27 10.48 23.08 2.48
N LEU A 28 10.99 22.85 3.68
CA LEU A 28 12.02 23.66 4.33
C LEU A 28 13.22 22.80 4.68
N TRP A 29 14.41 23.38 4.60
CA TRP A 29 15.66 22.78 5.00
C TRP A 29 16.25 23.57 6.16
N LEU A 30 16.36 22.93 7.32
CA LEU A 30 16.87 23.54 8.54
C LEU A 30 18.32 23.10 8.73
N SER A 31 19.25 24.05 8.84
CA SER A 31 20.64 23.75 9.14
C SER A 31 20.78 23.20 10.56
N GLY A 32 21.34 22.00 10.69
CA GLY A 32 21.62 21.35 11.96
C GLY A 32 23.08 21.54 12.41
N SER A 33 23.52 20.69 13.33
CA SER A 33 24.90 20.67 13.83
C SER A 33 25.92 20.31 12.73
N SER A 34 27.20 20.56 13.01
CA SER A 34 28.32 20.02 12.25
C SER A 34 29.28 19.31 13.19
N ASP A 35 29.86 18.19 12.74
CA ASP A 35 30.85 17.41 13.49
C ASP A 35 32.27 17.52 12.88
N GLY A 36 32.50 18.51 12.01
CA GLY A 36 33.76 18.72 11.30
C GLY A 36 33.96 17.87 10.05
N GLU A 37 33.30 16.71 9.95
CA GLU A 37 33.28 15.88 8.73
C GLU A 37 32.02 16.12 7.90
N PHE A 38 30.89 16.34 8.57
CA PHE A 38 29.59 16.56 7.98
C PHE A 38 28.93 17.84 8.49
N GLN A 39 28.16 18.47 7.61
CA GLN A 39 27.14 19.44 7.95
C GLN A 39 25.79 18.73 7.88
N TYR A 40 25.04 18.73 8.98
CA TYR A 40 23.70 18.14 9.04
C TYR A 40 22.62 19.14 8.67
N TRP A 41 21.54 18.59 8.14
CA TRP A 41 20.33 19.30 7.73
C TRP A 41 19.10 18.48 8.13
N GLU A 42 17.98 19.14 8.39
CA GLU A 42 16.66 18.52 8.51
C GLU A 42 15.77 19.02 7.37
N ARG A 43 15.29 18.12 6.52
CA ARG A 43 14.28 18.42 5.51
C ARG A 43 12.90 18.26 6.13
N ILE A 44 12.19 19.38 6.32
CA ILE A 44 10.83 19.45 6.84
C ILE A 44 9.86 19.61 5.66
N ALA A 45 8.90 18.70 5.51
CA ALA A 45 7.89 18.77 4.46
C ALA A 45 6.50 18.64 5.06
N MET A 46 5.56 19.50 4.64
CA MET A 46 4.14 19.30 4.98
C MET A 46 3.68 17.91 4.56
N THR A 47 2.91 17.25 5.42
CA THR A 47 2.34 15.93 5.10
C THR A 47 1.33 16.10 3.97
N ALA A 48 1.50 15.31 2.90
CA ALA A 48 0.58 15.38 1.77
C ALA A 48 -0.85 15.06 2.21
N ARG A 49 -1.82 15.90 1.82
CA ARG A 49 -3.26 15.79 2.17
C ARG A 49 -3.59 15.94 3.66
N ALA A 50 -2.64 16.41 4.48
CA ALA A 50 -2.96 16.77 5.86
C ALA A 50 -3.69 18.13 5.87
N GLU A 51 -4.90 18.14 6.41
CA GLU A 51 -5.62 19.39 6.67
C GLU A 51 -4.94 20.12 7.83
N ALA A 52 -4.88 21.44 7.71
CA ALA A 52 -4.47 22.25 8.85
C ALA A 52 -5.65 22.25 9.86
N THR A 53 -5.35 22.19 11.15
CA THR A 53 -6.31 22.35 12.24
C THR A 53 -6.20 23.75 12.82
N SER A 54 -7.32 24.40 13.10
CA SER A 54 -7.36 25.69 13.80
C SER A 54 -7.88 25.50 15.21
N GLU A 55 -7.09 25.86 16.22
CA GLU A 55 -7.54 25.83 17.61
C GLU A 55 -6.89 26.95 18.41
N HIS A 56 -7.66 27.63 19.25
CA HIS A 56 -7.16 28.69 20.14
C HIS A 56 -6.33 29.77 19.42
N GLY A 57 -6.67 30.08 18.17
CA GLY A 57 -6.00 31.11 17.36
C GLY A 57 -4.68 30.66 16.74
N ILE A 58 -4.38 29.36 16.73
CA ILE A 58 -3.20 28.74 16.13
C ILE A 58 -3.68 27.77 15.05
N ASP A 59 -3.24 28.01 13.82
CA ASP A 59 -3.35 27.05 12.73
C ASP A 59 -2.11 26.14 12.75
N ALA A 60 -2.30 24.83 12.58
CA ALA A 60 -1.18 23.90 12.49
C ALA A 60 -1.45 22.74 11.55
N THR A 61 -0.39 22.28 10.89
CA THR A 61 -0.44 21.14 9.96
C THR A 61 0.68 20.13 10.27
N PRO A 62 0.37 18.83 10.28
CA PRO A 62 1.38 17.78 10.40
C PRO A 62 2.44 17.89 9.31
N ALA A 63 3.70 17.70 9.71
CA ALA A 63 4.85 17.71 8.83
C ALA A 63 5.71 16.47 9.05
N VAL A 64 6.72 16.32 8.20
CA VAL A 64 7.65 15.20 8.20
C VAL A 64 9.06 15.77 8.25
N ALA A 65 9.89 15.29 9.16
CA ALA A 65 11.31 15.62 9.21
C ALA A 65 12.15 14.43 8.75
N ILE A 66 13.10 14.67 7.84
CA ILE A 66 14.13 13.69 7.50
C ILE A 66 15.49 14.34 7.58
N ARG A 67 16.40 13.70 8.32
CA ARG A 67 17.77 14.19 8.47
C ARG A 67 18.60 13.86 7.23
N ALA A 68 19.46 14.80 6.85
CA ALA A 68 20.40 14.69 5.76
C ALA A 68 21.77 15.22 6.21
N ARG A 69 22.83 14.81 5.51
CA ARG A 69 24.19 15.26 5.76
C ARG A 69 24.91 15.60 4.47
N ARG A 70 25.75 16.61 4.53
CA ARG A 70 26.70 16.95 3.47
C ARG A 70 28.10 16.82 4.02
N ARG A 71 28.97 16.12 3.30
CA ARG A 71 30.38 16.03 3.68
C ARG A 71 31.09 17.36 3.47
N LEU A 72 31.84 17.81 4.46
CA LEU A 72 32.69 19.00 4.40
C LEU A 72 34.05 18.58 3.82
N SER A 73 34.39 19.13 2.65
CA SER A 73 35.54 18.69 1.86
C SER A 73 36.86 19.20 2.42
N ASN A 74 37.34 18.60 3.52
CA ASN A 74 38.52 19.10 4.23
C ASN A 74 39.73 18.15 4.22
N GLY A 75 39.85 17.24 3.25
CA GLY A 75 41.05 16.39 3.16
C GLY A 75 41.29 15.70 1.82
N LEU A 76 42.57 15.47 1.49
CA LEU A 76 43.03 14.78 0.27
C LEU A 76 42.37 13.38 0.08
N PHE A 77 42.05 12.69 1.17
CA PHE A 77 41.41 11.36 1.16
C PHE A 77 39.95 11.35 0.68
N SER A 78 39.24 12.49 0.75
CA SER A 78 37.84 12.61 0.31
C SER A 78 37.67 12.49 -1.21
N LYS A 79 38.70 12.87 -2.00
CA LYS A 79 38.69 12.77 -3.47
C LYS A 79 38.84 11.32 -3.97
N LEU A 80 39.57 10.47 -3.24
CA LEU A 80 39.69 9.05 -3.56
C LEU A 80 38.42 8.27 -3.21
N ALA A 81 37.79 8.56 -2.07
CA ALA A 81 36.54 7.93 -1.66
C ALA A 81 35.37 8.21 -2.65
N ARG A 82 35.39 9.38 -3.31
CA ARG A 82 34.39 9.77 -4.32
C ARG A 82 34.42 8.90 -5.59
N LYS A 83 35.53 8.20 -5.88
CA LYS A 83 35.66 7.28 -7.03
C LYS A 83 35.25 5.83 -6.73
N LEU A 84 35.14 5.45 -5.46
CA LEU A 84 34.90 4.06 -5.03
C LEU A 84 33.50 3.81 -4.46
N SER A 85 32.80 4.87 -4.01
CA SER A 85 31.40 4.77 -3.63
C SER A 85 30.52 4.81 -4.87
N LYS A 86 29.85 3.70 -5.20
CA LYS A 86 28.68 3.72 -6.10
C LYS A 86 27.62 4.57 -5.39
N ARG A 87 27.42 5.77 -5.92
CA ARG A 87 26.38 6.70 -5.47
C ARG A 87 25.03 6.10 -5.79
N ASP A 88 24.16 6.00 -4.79
CA ASP A 88 22.76 5.62 -4.98
C ASP A 88 21.95 6.89 -5.31
N PRO A 89 21.37 7.00 -6.52
CA PRO A 89 20.53 8.12 -6.90
C PRO A 89 19.29 8.28 -6.00
N GLU A 90 18.84 7.23 -5.32
CA GLU A 90 17.61 7.25 -4.50
C GLU A 90 17.81 7.91 -3.12
N THR A 91 19.05 8.05 -2.64
CA THR A 91 19.37 8.60 -1.31
C THR A 91 19.96 10.01 -1.33
N THR A 92 20.09 10.62 -2.52
CA THR A 92 20.76 11.90 -2.71
C THR A 92 19.74 13.01 -3.01
N TRP A 93 19.82 14.12 -2.27
CA TRP A 93 19.00 15.32 -2.47
C TRP A 93 19.86 16.53 -2.79
N THR A 94 19.23 17.57 -3.32
CA THR A 94 19.87 18.84 -3.64
C THR A 94 19.24 19.94 -2.79
N LEU A 95 20.07 20.66 -2.03
CA LEU A 95 19.64 21.84 -1.29
C LEU A 95 19.24 22.96 -2.26
N PRO A 96 18.40 23.93 -1.84
CA PRO A 96 18.04 25.08 -2.67
C PRO A 96 19.23 25.91 -3.18
N ASP A 97 20.38 25.86 -2.51
CA ASP A 97 21.62 26.50 -2.93
C ASP A 97 22.48 25.65 -3.90
N GLY A 98 21.93 24.53 -4.39
CA GLY A 98 22.55 23.64 -5.37
C GLY A 98 23.51 22.60 -4.80
N LYS A 99 23.72 22.56 -3.47
CA LYS A 99 24.64 21.59 -2.85
C LYS A 99 23.97 20.23 -2.65
N GLU A 100 24.70 19.16 -2.99
CA GLU A 100 24.27 17.78 -2.73
C GLU A 100 24.32 17.46 -1.22
N VAL A 101 23.27 16.82 -0.72
CA VAL A 101 23.17 16.22 0.62
C VAL A 101 22.72 14.77 0.48
N GLU A 102 23.19 13.91 1.37
CA GLU A 102 22.78 12.51 1.46
C GLU A 102 21.78 12.35 2.61
N ARG A 103 20.68 11.63 2.38
CA ARG A 103 19.75 11.28 3.45
C ARG A 103 20.47 10.43 4.51
N CYS A 104 20.32 10.79 5.77
CA CYS A 104 20.89 10.04 6.89
C CYS A 104 19.94 10.07 8.09
N GLY A 105 19.32 8.91 8.38
CA GLY A 105 18.41 8.77 9.52
C GLY A 105 16.96 8.49 9.12
N GLU A 106 16.17 8.20 10.15
CA GLU A 106 14.78 7.82 10.01
C GLU A 106 13.88 9.02 9.70
N ARG A 107 12.73 8.72 9.10
CA ARG A 107 11.68 9.71 8.84
C ARG A 107 10.90 9.90 10.15
N ARG A 108 10.83 11.14 10.64
CA ARG A 108 10.03 11.47 11.81
C ARG A 108 8.72 12.15 11.41
N THR A 109 7.66 11.82 12.11
CA THR A 109 6.28 12.32 11.90
C THR A 109 5.72 13.02 13.13
N ASP A 110 6.53 13.15 14.17
CA ASP A 110 6.21 13.85 15.41
C ASP A 110 6.43 15.36 15.30
N VAL A 111 6.29 15.94 14.10
CA VAL A 111 6.53 17.35 13.83
C VAL A 111 5.35 18.01 13.13
N ALA A 112 5.09 19.28 13.42
CA ALA A 112 4.11 20.11 12.73
C ALA A 112 4.66 21.50 12.44
N LEU A 113 4.08 22.15 11.44
CA LEU A 113 4.23 23.58 11.20
C LEU A 113 3.03 24.29 11.82
N ALA A 114 3.28 25.34 12.61
CA ALA A 114 2.26 26.13 13.28
C ALA A 114 2.42 27.62 12.96
N TRP A 115 1.31 28.31 12.71
CA TRP A 115 1.21 29.73 12.38
C TRP A 115 -0.05 30.34 13.01
N PRO A 116 -0.15 31.67 13.17
CA PRO A 116 -1.35 32.27 13.73
C PRO A 116 -2.54 32.16 12.77
N ASP A 117 -3.72 31.87 13.33
CA ASP A 117 -5.01 31.98 12.61
C ASP A 117 -5.26 33.44 12.19
N GLU A 118 -6.14 33.66 11.21
CA GLU A 118 -6.51 34.96 10.62
C GLU A 118 -6.92 36.02 11.66
N LYS A 119 -7.39 35.60 12.84
CA LYS A 119 -7.85 36.48 13.92
C LYS A 119 -6.73 36.87 14.90
N THR A 120 -5.63 36.12 14.94
CA THR A 120 -4.52 36.31 15.89
C THR A 120 -3.39 37.01 15.17
N GLY A 121 -2.97 38.18 15.65
CA GLY A 121 -1.98 39.01 14.93
C GLY A 121 -0.53 38.51 14.99
N THR A 122 -0.16 37.75 16.01
CA THR A 122 1.23 37.31 16.26
C THR A 122 1.24 35.98 17.03
N LEU A 123 2.16 35.08 16.70
CA LEU A 123 2.35 33.80 17.38
C LEU A 123 3.68 33.79 18.16
N ASP A 124 3.64 33.46 19.45
CA ASP A 124 4.83 33.31 20.29
C ASP A 124 5.00 31.88 20.82
N GLU A 125 6.23 31.54 21.22
CA GLU A 125 6.56 30.22 21.76
C GLU A 125 5.75 29.89 23.02
N GLN A 126 5.43 30.89 23.86
CA GLN A 126 4.67 30.68 25.09
C GLN A 126 3.24 30.22 24.80
N SER A 127 2.61 30.73 23.75
CA SER A 127 1.29 30.31 23.30
C SER A 127 1.32 28.89 22.72
N LEU A 128 2.37 28.53 21.98
CA LEU A 128 2.57 27.17 21.50
C LEU A 128 2.80 26.17 22.65
N ARG A 129 3.58 26.53 23.67
CA ARG A 129 3.79 25.70 24.87
C ARG A 129 2.53 25.54 25.72
N ARG A 130 1.68 26.58 25.79
CA ARG A 130 0.37 26.47 26.43
C ARG A 130 -0.56 25.51 25.67
N ARG A 131 -0.49 25.52 24.34
CA ARG A 131 -1.26 24.65 23.47
C ARG A 131 -0.78 23.20 23.49
N TRP A 132 0.53 22.99 23.47
CA TRP A 132 1.16 21.68 23.44
C TRP A 132 2.20 21.53 24.56
N PRO A 133 1.80 21.47 25.83
CA PRO A 133 2.73 21.36 26.95
C PRO A 133 3.58 20.08 26.89
N GLU A 134 3.08 19.04 26.23
CA GLU A 134 3.77 17.77 26.01
C GLU A 134 4.82 17.79 24.88
N PHE A 135 4.90 18.87 24.08
CA PHE A 135 5.85 18.96 22.98
C PHE A 135 7.23 19.40 23.48
N ARG A 136 8.27 18.83 22.85
CA ARG A 136 9.68 18.95 23.27
C ARG A 136 10.48 20.01 22.52
N ARG A 137 10.06 20.42 21.32
CA ARG A 137 10.74 21.44 20.50
C ARG A 137 9.75 22.46 19.98
N PHE A 138 10.12 23.72 20.06
CA PHE A 138 9.44 24.86 19.45
C PHE A 138 10.51 25.74 18.82
N GLN A 139 10.55 25.81 17.50
CA GLN A 139 11.58 26.54 16.77
C GLN A 139 10.93 27.52 15.80
N SER A 140 11.20 28.81 15.96
CA SER A 140 10.80 29.82 14.97
C SER A 140 11.56 29.61 13.67
N LEU A 141 10.81 29.52 12.57
CA LEU A 141 11.32 29.39 11.20
C LEU A 141 11.17 30.69 10.40
N ALA A 142 10.18 31.53 10.77
CA ALA A 142 9.95 32.88 10.29
C ALA A 142 9.18 33.68 11.36
N SER A 143 8.83 34.94 11.10
CA SER A 143 8.13 35.82 12.05
C SER A 143 6.88 35.20 12.67
N ASP A 144 6.11 34.45 11.87
CA ASP A 144 4.82 33.87 12.25
C ASP A 144 4.74 32.37 11.90
N LEU A 145 5.89 31.69 11.84
CA LEU A 145 5.95 30.26 11.51
C LEU A 145 6.88 29.53 12.48
N PHE A 146 6.37 28.44 13.06
CA PHE A 146 7.09 27.60 13.99
C PHE A 146 7.09 26.13 13.56
N LEU A 147 8.23 25.47 13.75
CA LEU A 147 8.31 24.02 13.84
C LEU A 147 8.05 23.60 15.28
N VAL A 148 7.09 22.70 15.47
CA VAL A 148 6.81 22.11 16.78
C VAL A 148 6.99 20.60 16.72
N GLU A 149 7.48 19.98 17.80
CA GLU A 149 7.79 18.54 17.86
C GLU A 149 7.28 17.88 19.13
N GLY A 150 6.51 16.79 19.02
CA GLY A 150 6.02 16.00 20.16
C GLY A 150 5.06 14.88 19.79
N GLU A 151 4.73 14.02 20.76
CA GLU A 151 3.78 12.92 20.58
C GLU A 151 2.34 13.46 20.49
N GLY A 152 1.54 12.91 19.56
CA GLY A 152 0.14 13.32 19.35
C GLY A 152 -0.09 14.46 18.36
N VAL A 153 0.95 14.91 17.64
CA VAL A 153 0.81 15.84 16.50
C VAL A 153 -0.14 15.24 15.45
N GLY A 154 -1.36 15.79 15.36
CA GLY A 154 -2.38 15.37 14.38
C GLY A 154 -3.43 14.35 14.88
N GLU A 155 -3.36 13.86 16.13
CA GLU A 155 -4.32 12.87 16.66
C GLU A 155 -5.48 13.51 17.47
N ARG A 156 -5.31 14.74 17.98
CA ARG A 156 -6.25 15.34 18.95
C ARG A 156 -7.57 15.87 18.36
N SER A 157 -7.70 16.05 17.04
CA SER A 157 -8.94 16.59 16.44
C SER A 157 -10.13 15.62 16.49
N ARG A 158 -9.97 14.42 17.05
CA ARG A 158 -11.05 13.42 17.19
C ARG A 158 -11.49 13.16 18.63
N SER A 159 -10.85 13.80 19.62
CA SER A 159 -11.00 13.47 21.05
C SER A 159 -11.93 14.41 21.83
N GLU A 160 -12.64 15.34 21.20
CA GLU A 160 -13.56 16.27 21.89
C GLU A 160 -15.06 15.95 21.67
N MET A 161 -15.38 14.76 21.21
CA MET A 161 -16.68 14.15 21.50
C MET A 161 -16.45 12.92 22.39
N GLU A 162 -17.06 12.98 23.57
CA GLU A 162 -17.16 11.94 24.61
C GLU A 162 -16.08 11.97 25.72
N SER A 163 -16.48 12.56 26.85
CA SER A 163 -15.95 12.31 28.21
C SER A 163 -16.74 11.16 28.87
N PRO A 164 -16.22 10.48 29.90
CA PRO A 164 -16.04 9.04 29.86
C PRO A 164 -17.09 8.27 30.68
N ALA A 165 -17.50 7.12 30.16
CA ALA A 165 -18.04 6.03 30.97
C ALA A 165 -16.93 4.98 31.18
N SER A 166 -16.91 4.43 32.40
CA SER A 166 -15.90 3.60 33.03
C SER A 166 -15.38 2.37 32.24
N PRO A 167 -14.15 1.89 32.53
CA PRO A 167 -13.35 1.00 31.66
C PRO A 167 -13.77 -0.48 31.62
N GLU A 168 -14.98 -0.84 32.06
CA GLU A 168 -15.34 -2.24 32.30
C GLU A 168 -16.49 -2.77 31.42
N SER A 169 -17.02 -1.99 30.48
CA SER A 169 -18.12 -2.44 29.60
C SER A 169 -17.76 -2.69 28.13
N LEU A 170 -16.50 -2.54 27.72
CA LEU A 170 -16.11 -2.62 26.31
C LEU A 170 -15.30 -3.87 25.95
N ILE A 171 -15.90 -5.05 26.06
CA ILE A 171 -15.66 -6.12 25.07
C ILE A 171 -16.98 -6.87 24.83
N LYS A 172 -17.84 -6.29 23.99
CA LYS A 172 -18.65 -7.09 23.07
C LYS A 172 -18.05 -6.88 21.68
N PRO A 173 -17.64 -7.94 20.95
CA PRO A 173 -17.19 -7.78 19.59
C PRO A 173 -18.33 -7.12 18.80
N ALA A 174 -18.03 -5.99 18.17
CA ALA A 174 -18.97 -5.36 17.24
C ALA A 174 -19.39 -6.41 16.20
N ALA A 175 -20.69 -6.44 15.88
CA ALA A 175 -21.21 -7.29 14.82
C ALA A 175 -20.37 -7.10 13.54
N PRO A 176 -20.16 -8.14 12.73
CA PRO A 176 -19.35 -8.03 11.51
C PRO A 176 -19.95 -6.94 10.62
N VAL A 177 -19.19 -5.85 10.43
CA VAL A 177 -19.56 -4.79 9.50
C VAL A 177 -19.48 -5.40 8.10
N ASP A 178 -20.59 -5.35 7.36
CA ASP A 178 -20.58 -5.71 5.94
C ASP A 178 -19.67 -4.72 5.19
N LEU A 179 -18.51 -5.21 4.76
CA LEU A 179 -17.50 -4.43 4.04
C LEU A 179 -18.08 -3.82 2.76
N ALA A 180 -19.06 -4.47 2.13
CA ALA A 180 -19.70 -3.95 0.92
C ALA A 180 -20.57 -2.73 1.26
N THR A 181 -21.39 -2.82 2.30
CA THR A 181 -22.18 -1.69 2.82
C THR A 181 -21.26 -0.54 3.27
N ALA A 182 -20.18 -0.82 3.99
CA ALA A 182 -19.22 0.21 4.42
C ALA A 182 -18.54 0.89 3.22
N ALA A 183 -18.08 0.13 2.22
CA ALA A 183 -17.49 0.67 1.01
C ALA A 183 -18.49 1.50 0.20
N ALA A 184 -19.75 1.06 0.10
CA ALA A 184 -20.82 1.79 -0.59
C ALA A 184 -21.15 3.13 0.09
N GLN A 185 -21.17 3.17 1.44
CA GLN A 185 -21.35 4.41 2.19
C GLN A 185 -20.21 5.41 1.97
N VAL A 186 -18.97 4.91 1.85
CA VAL A 186 -17.80 5.76 1.54
C VAL A 186 -17.91 6.35 0.12
N VAL A 187 -18.39 5.57 -0.86
CA VAL A 187 -18.66 6.07 -2.22
C VAL A 187 -19.68 7.20 -2.18
N GLU A 188 -20.81 6.99 -1.52
CA GLU A 188 -21.89 7.99 -1.44
C GLU A 188 -21.43 9.26 -0.71
N SER A 189 -20.67 9.10 0.37
CA SER A 189 -20.08 10.22 1.10
C SER A 189 -19.08 11.02 0.26
N ALA A 190 -18.28 10.36 -0.58
CA ALA A 190 -17.34 11.04 -1.48
C ALA A 190 -18.07 11.85 -2.56
N ARG A 191 -19.15 11.28 -3.12
CA ARG A 191 -20.04 11.97 -4.09
C ARG A 191 -20.66 13.22 -3.52
N GLN A 192 -21.22 13.13 -2.31
CA GLN A 192 -21.86 14.26 -1.64
C GLN A 192 -20.89 15.42 -1.38
N ARG A 193 -19.60 15.12 -1.17
CA ARG A 193 -18.55 16.12 -1.00
C ARG A 193 -17.93 16.61 -2.31
N GLY A 194 -18.29 16.02 -3.45
CA GLY A 194 -17.66 16.32 -4.74
C GLY A 194 -16.18 15.93 -4.82
N ASP A 195 -15.72 15.00 -3.97
CA ASP A 195 -14.33 14.52 -3.97
C ASP A 195 -14.18 13.35 -4.94
N ALA A 196 -13.97 13.70 -6.22
CA ALA A 196 -13.83 12.73 -7.30
C ALA A 196 -12.62 11.80 -7.11
N GLY A 197 -11.54 12.27 -6.47
CA GLY A 197 -10.37 11.44 -6.19
C GLY A 197 -10.64 10.36 -5.14
N SER A 198 -11.37 10.71 -4.08
CA SER A 198 -11.84 9.74 -3.08
C SER A 198 -12.93 8.83 -3.63
N GLU A 199 -13.79 9.32 -4.54
CA GLU A 199 -14.80 8.49 -5.19
C GLU A 199 -14.16 7.38 -6.03
N VAL A 200 -13.13 7.69 -6.83
CA VAL A 200 -12.36 6.68 -7.58
C VAL A 200 -11.85 5.58 -6.65
N GLN A 201 -11.25 5.96 -5.52
CA GLN A 201 -10.70 4.99 -4.59
C GLN A 201 -11.79 4.12 -3.97
N ALA A 202 -12.88 4.76 -3.51
CA ALA A 202 -14.01 4.08 -2.89
C ALA A 202 -14.69 3.10 -3.86
N LEU A 203 -14.85 3.49 -5.13
CA LEU A 203 -15.40 2.62 -6.18
C LEU A 203 -14.48 1.42 -6.45
N THR A 204 -13.17 1.65 -6.47
CA THR A 204 -12.19 0.58 -6.69
C THR A 204 -12.18 -0.42 -5.52
N ASP A 205 -12.22 0.08 -4.29
CA ASP A 205 -12.27 -0.76 -3.09
C ASP A 205 -13.60 -1.51 -3.00
N LEU A 206 -14.74 -0.86 -3.27
CA LEU A 206 -16.05 -1.50 -3.37
C LEU A 206 -16.04 -2.61 -4.41
N ALA A 207 -15.50 -2.34 -5.61
CA ALA A 207 -15.42 -3.34 -6.66
C ALA A 207 -14.67 -4.58 -6.21
N LEU A 208 -13.53 -4.42 -5.52
CA LEU A 208 -12.77 -5.56 -5.00
C LEU A 208 -13.53 -6.32 -3.92
N VAL A 209 -14.26 -5.64 -3.02
CA VAL A 209 -15.11 -6.30 -2.02
C VAL A 209 -16.23 -7.11 -2.69
N VAL A 210 -16.90 -6.53 -3.68
CA VAL A 210 -17.98 -7.18 -4.43
C VAL A 210 -17.45 -8.36 -5.26
N LEU A 211 -16.23 -8.22 -5.80
CA LEU A 211 -15.53 -9.29 -6.51
C LEU A 211 -15.14 -10.45 -5.58
N ILE A 212 -14.72 -10.17 -4.33
CA ILE A 212 -14.55 -11.20 -3.27
C ILE A 212 -15.88 -11.91 -2.99
N GLY A 213 -16.97 -11.15 -2.94
CA GLY A 213 -18.33 -11.67 -2.74
C GLY A 213 -18.84 -12.53 -3.89
N GLY A 214 -18.05 -12.75 -4.94
CA GLY A 214 -18.38 -13.59 -6.08
C GLY A 214 -19.15 -12.87 -7.20
N ASN A 215 -19.40 -11.57 -7.07
CA ASN A 215 -20.14 -10.81 -8.07
C ASN A 215 -19.19 -10.03 -8.99
N ALA A 216 -18.59 -10.76 -9.93
CA ALA A 216 -17.59 -10.17 -10.83
C ALA A 216 -18.17 -9.16 -11.83
N GLY A 217 -19.46 -9.30 -12.19
CA GLY A 217 -20.14 -8.36 -13.09
C GLY A 217 -20.30 -6.96 -12.49
N ASP A 218 -20.72 -6.90 -11.22
CA ASP A 218 -20.86 -5.62 -10.51
C ASP A 218 -19.49 -4.97 -10.27
N ALA A 219 -18.46 -5.78 -9.98
CA ALA A 219 -17.09 -5.28 -9.86
C ALA A 219 -16.59 -4.60 -11.15
N VAL A 220 -16.83 -5.22 -12.31
CA VAL A 220 -16.51 -4.61 -13.62
C VAL A 220 -17.25 -3.28 -13.78
N THR A 221 -18.53 -3.22 -13.42
CA THR A 221 -19.35 -1.99 -13.51
C THR A 221 -18.77 -0.86 -12.65
N HIS A 222 -18.41 -1.15 -11.41
CA HIS A 222 -17.80 -0.16 -10.51
C HIS A 222 -16.43 0.30 -11.00
N LEU A 223 -15.60 -0.61 -11.52
CA LEU A 223 -14.26 -0.29 -12.04
C LEU A 223 -14.31 0.51 -13.34
N GLN A 224 -15.30 0.28 -14.21
CA GLN A 224 -15.51 1.10 -15.41
C GLN A 224 -15.90 2.54 -15.04
N LYS A 225 -16.75 2.72 -14.02
CA LYS A 225 -17.07 4.06 -13.48
C LYS A 225 -15.83 4.75 -12.91
N ALA A 226 -15.06 4.04 -12.08
CA ALA A 226 -13.81 4.56 -11.53
C ALA A 226 -12.81 4.94 -12.64
N LEU A 227 -12.74 4.15 -13.73
CA LEU A 227 -11.85 4.42 -14.85
C LEU A 227 -12.24 5.69 -15.61
N GLY A 228 -13.55 5.91 -15.83
CA GLY A 228 -14.06 7.15 -16.43
C GLY A 228 -13.63 8.38 -15.61
N LEU A 229 -13.87 8.35 -14.30
CA LEU A 229 -13.47 9.41 -13.38
C LEU A 229 -11.94 9.63 -13.36
N CYS A 230 -11.13 8.57 -13.35
CA CYS A 230 -9.66 8.71 -13.42
C CYS A 230 -9.21 9.47 -14.65
N ARG A 231 -9.81 9.16 -15.81
CA ARG A 231 -9.48 9.79 -17.09
C ARG A 231 -9.91 11.24 -17.15
N GLU A 232 -11.07 11.57 -16.60
CA GLU A 232 -11.54 12.96 -16.46
C GLU A 232 -10.61 13.77 -15.57
N LEU A 233 -10.09 13.17 -14.49
CA LEU A 233 -9.14 13.80 -13.58
C LEU A 233 -7.70 13.86 -14.12
N GLY A 234 -7.39 13.10 -15.17
CA GLY A 234 -6.01 12.94 -15.67
C GLY A 234 -5.08 12.21 -14.69
N ASP A 235 -5.62 11.46 -13.73
CA ASP A 235 -4.84 10.76 -12.71
C ASP A 235 -4.32 9.41 -13.22
N ARG A 236 -3.09 9.43 -13.76
CA ARG A 236 -2.44 8.25 -14.33
C ARG A 236 -2.10 7.17 -13.30
N GLU A 237 -1.81 7.54 -12.06
CA GLU A 237 -1.46 6.57 -11.02
C GLU A 237 -2.69 5.74 -10.63
N ARG A 238 -3.83 6.41 -10.39
CA ARG A 238 -5.10 5.74 -10.13
C ARG A 238 -5.63 5.02 -11.35
N GLU A 239 -5.46 5.57 -12.56
CA GLU A 239 -5.82 4.88 -13.80
C GLU A 239 -5.10 3.52 -13.91
N THR A 240 -3.81 3.46 -13.57
CA THR A 240 -3.03 2.20 -13.59
C THR A 240 -3.63 1.16 -12.64
N ASP A 241 -3.94 1.53 -11.40
CA ASP A 241 -4.50 0.61 -10.41
C ASP A 241 -5.93 0.17 -10.78
N VAL A 242 -6.77 1.10 -11.28
CA VAL A 242 -8.12 0.78 -11.76
C VAL A 242 -8.07 -0.18 -12.95
N LEU A 243 -7.24 0.08 -13.96
CA LEU A 243 -7.09 -0.81 -15.12
C LEU A 243 -6.58 -2.18 -14.69
N CYS A 244 -5.62 -2.23 -13.78
CA CYS A 244 -5.11 -3.47 -13.23
C CYS A 244 -6.26 -4.28 -12.60
N ASN A 245 -7.09 -3.66 -11.75
CA ASN A 245 -8.22 -4.32 -11.08
C ASN A 245 -9.37 -4.67 -12.03
N LEU A 246 -9.63 -3.83 -13.04
CA LEU A 246 -10.60 -4.12 -14.10
C LEU A 246 -10.19 -5.35 -14.90
N GLY A 247 -8.91 -5.43 -15.29
CA GLY A 247 -8.35 -6.62 -15.93
C GLY A 247 -8.58 -7.88 -15.10
N PHE A 248 -8.40 -7.80 -13.78
CA PHE A 248 -8.67 -8.93 -12.89
C PHE A 248 -10.16 -9.30 -12.81
N ALA A 249 -11.05 -8.31 -12.69
CA ALA A 249 -12.49 -8.52 -12.68
C ALA A 249 -12.99 -9.15 -14.00
N LEU A 250 -12.42 -8.73 -15.13
CA LEU A 250 -12.71 -9.28 -16.47
C LEU A 250 -12.35 -10.77 -16.57
N LEU A 251 -11.30 -11.23 -15.90
CA LEU A 251 -11.02 -12.68 -15.79
C LEU A 251 -12.13 -13.40 -15.01
N GLY A 252 -12.65 -12.78 -13.95
CA GLY A 252 -13.74 -13.32 -13.13
C GLY A 252 -15.06 -13.53 -13.89
N VAL A 253 -15.33 -12.69 -14.91
CA VAL A 253 -16.49 -12.86 -15.81
C VAL A 253 -16.16 -13.64 -17.09
N GLY A 254 -14.99 -14.26 -17.18
CA GLY A 254 -14.58 -15.09 -18.34
C GLY A 254 -14.15 -14.30 -19.59
N GLN A 255 -13.96 -12.98 -19.49
CA GLN A 255 -13.55 -12.11 -20.60
C GLN A 255 -12.02 -11.97 -20.66
N ALA A 256 -11.33 -13.09 -20.92
CA ALA A 256 -9.86 -13.16 -20.88
C ALA A 256 -9.17 -12.26 -21.92
N GLN A 257 -9.76 -12.12 -23.12
CA GLN A 257 -9.22 -11.25 -24.16
C GLN A 257 -9.28 -9.77 -23.76
N SER A 258 -10.45 -9.29 -23.32
CA SER A 258 -10.62 -7.93 -22.80
C SER A 258 -9.73 -7.65 -21.59
N SER A 259 -9.55 -8.65 -20.73
CA SER A 259 -8.61 -8.57 -19.60
C SER A 259 -7.19 -8.31 -20.06
N ARG A 260 -6.69 -9.07 -21.05
CA ARG A 260 -5.34 -8.89 -21.60
C ARG A 260 -5.14 -7.47 -22.14
N GLU A 261 -6.05 -6.97 -22.96
CA GLU A 261 -5.99 -5.62 -23.55
C GLU A 261 -6.00 -4.52 -22.47
N THR A 262 -6.83 -4.68 -21.46
CA THR A 262 -6.91 -3.76 -20.31
C THR A 262 -5.60 -3.76 -19.51
N LEU A 263 -5.02 -4.95 -19.27
CA LEU A 263 -3.77 -5.10 -18.53
C LEU A 263 -2.55 -4.64 -19.33
N GLU A 264 -2.53 -4.81 -20.65
CA GLU A 264 -1.50 -4.25 -21.52
C GLU A 264 -1.49 -2.71 -21.43
N SER A 265 -2.67 -2.09 -21.38
CA SER A 265 -2.80 -0.65 -21.13
C SER A 265 -2.26 -0.25 -19.75
N ALA A 266 -2.61 -1.02 -18.70
CA ALA A 266 -2.07 -0.79 -17.35
C ALA A 266 -0.54 -0.93 -17.30
N LEU A 267 0.04 -1.87 -18.08
CA LEU A 267 1.48 -2.14 -18.12
C LEU A 267 2.25 -0.94 -18.69
N VAL A 268 1.70 -0.31 -19.73
CA VAL A 268 2.27 0.92 -20.31
C VAL A 268 2.36 2.01 -19.25
N LEU A 269 1.24 2.30 -18.57
CA LEU A 269 1.20 3.34 -17.54
C LEU A 269 2.09 3.03 -16.32
N ALA A 270 2.15 1.77 -15.89
CA ALA A 270 3.04 1.34 -14.80
C ALA A 270 4.51 1.57 -15.14
N ARG A 271 4.92 1.32 -16.40
CA ARG A 271 6.29 1.58 -16.87
C ARG A 271 6.60 3.06 -17.00
N GLU A 272 5.66 3.85 -17.51
CA GLU A 272 5.80 5.31 -17.63
C GLU A 272 5.99 5.97 -16.27
N SER A 273 5.24 5.51 -15.26
CA SER A 273 5.35 5.97 -13.87
C SER A 273 6.53 5.36 -13.11
N ARG A 274 7.22 4.36 -13.68
CA ARG A 274 8.28 3.57 -13.04
C ARG A 274 7.85 2.95 -11.71
N ASP A 275 6.57 2.62 -11.57
CA ASP A 275 6.06 1.91 -10.40
C ASP A 275 6.33 0.41 -10.56
N VAL A 276 7.42 -0.03 -9.94
CA VAL A 276 7.86 -1.43 -9.95
C VAL A 276 6.84 -2.38 -9.33
N TYR A 277 6.03 -1.94 -8.36
CA TYR A 277 5.03 -2.78 -7.71
C TYR A 277 3.79 -2.94 -8.59
N ALA A 278 3.34 -1.85 -9.22
CA ALA A 278 2.27 -1.88 -10.19
C ALA A 278 2.65 -2.72 -11.41
N GLU A 279 3.86 -2.53 -11.97
CA GLU A 279 4.33 -3.32 -13.12
C GLU A 279 4.38 -4.81 -12.79
N LYS A 280 4.96 -5.19 -11.64
CA LYS A 280 4.98 -6.58 -11.16
C LYS A 280 3.57 -7.16 -11.06
N LEU A 281 2.62 -6.44 -10.45
CA LEU A 281 1.24 -6.91 -10.27
C LEU A 281 0.50 -7.06 -11.61
N VAL A 282 0.70 -6.12 -12.54
CA VAL A 282 0.12 -6.19 -13.89
C VAL A 282 0.70 -7.38 -14.65
N LEU A 283 2.01 -7.62 -14.59
CA LEU A 283 2.65 -8.78 -15.23
C LEU A 283 2.12 -10.10 -14.66
N GLU A 284 1.92 -10.19 -13.35
CA GLU A 284 1.29 -11.37 -12.75
C GLU A 284 -0.12 -11.62 -13.33
N ARG A 285 -0.93 -10.57 -13.45
CA ARG A 285 -2.31 -10.67 -13.97
C ARG A 285 -2.33 -10.95 -15.48
N LEU A 286 -1.38 -10.43 -16.24
CA LEU A 286 -1.17 -10.82 -17.65
C LEU A 286 -0.84 -12.31 -17.75
N GLY A 287 0.00 -12.82 -16.84
CA GLY A 287 0.25 -14.25 -16.72
C GLY A 287 -1.04 -15.07 -16.59
N MET A 288 -1.96 -14.61 -15.75
CA MET A 288 -3.28 -15.24 -15.58
C MET A 288 -4.16 -15.12 -16.83
N ALA A 289 -4.18 -13.95 -17.49
CA ALA A 289 -4.95 -13.75 -18.72
C ALA A 289 -4.47 -14.69 -19.83
N HIS A 290 -3.15 -14.85 -20.00
CA HIS A 290 -2.57 -15.78 -20.96
C HIS A 290 -2.91 -17.24 -20.66
N SER A 291 -2.86 -17.67 -19.39
CA SER A 291 -3.32 -19.02 -19.01
C SER A 291 -4.81 -19.24 -19.35
N ASN A 292 -5.68 -18.27 -19.06
CA ASN A 292 -7.11 -18.36 -19.42
C ASN A 292 -7.34 -18.40 -20.94
N LEU A 293 -6.46 -17.78 -21.73
CA LEU A 293 -6.45 -17.83 -23.19
C LEU A 293 -5.82 -19.11 -23.76
N GLN A 294 -5.44 -20.08 -22.92
CA GLN A 294 -4.74 -21.31 -23.32
C GLN A 294 -3.38 -21.01 -23.98
N ASP A 295 -2.71 -19.94 -23.57
CA ASP A 295 -1.33 -19.60 -23.94
C ASP A 295 -0.39 -19.71 -22.72
N PRO A 296 0.00 -20.93 -22.34
CA PRO A 296 0.85 -21.13 -21.17
C PRO A 296 2.29 -20.65 -21.39
N ALA A 297 2.74 -20.50 -22.65
CA ALA A 297 4.05 -19.94 -22.95
C ALA A 297 4.12 -18.44 -22.66
N GLY A 298 3.11 -17.69 -23.11
CA GLY A 298 2.94 -16.27 -22.75
C GLY A 298 2.75 -16.09 -21.24
N ALA A 299 1.97 -16.96 -20.60
CA ALA A 299 1.79 -16.94 -19.15
C ALA A 299 3.13 -17.06 -18.41
N LEU A 300 3.94 -18.06 -18.77
CA LEU A 300 5.26 -18.28 -18.18
C LEU A 300 6.21 -17.10 -18.41
N TRP A 301 6.16 -16.47 -19.59
CA TRP A 301 6.98 -15.29 -19.90
C TRP A 301 6.70 -14.13 -18.93
N HIS A 302 5.42 -13.76 -18.77
CA HIS A 302 5.02 -12.69 -17.86
C HIS A 302 5.31 -13.02 -16.39
N LEU A 303 5.05 -14.26 -15.97
CA LEU A 303 5.30 -14.71 -14.60
C LEU A 303 6.79 -14.75 -14.25
N ASN A 304 7.68 -15.04 -15.20
CA ASN A 304 9.14 -14.94 -14.99
C ASN A 304 9.56 -13.50 -14.72
N ARG A 305 9.06 -12.54 -15.51
CA ARG A 305 9.35 -11.11 -15.32
C ARG A 305 8.81 -10.61 -13.98
N ALA A 306 7.56 -10.97 -13.62
CA ALA A 306 7.00 -10.62 -12.32
C ALA A 306 7.83 -11.17 -11.15
N LEU A 307 8.35 -12.41 -11.25
CA LEU A 307 9.19 -13.01 -10.21
C LEU A 307 10.56 -12.33 -10.09
N GLU A 308 11.20 -11.98 -11.22
CA GLU A 308 12.44 -11.20 -11.25
C GLU A 308 12.25 -9.85 -10.53
N MET A 309 11.13 -9.16 -10.80
CA MET A 309 10.82 -7.88 -10.17
C MET A 309 10.48 -8.01 -8.68
N ALA A 310 9.69 -9.01 -8.29
CA ALA A 310 9.38 -9.26 -6.89
C ALA A 310 10.66 -9.47 -6.06
N ARG A 311 11.63 -10.22 -6.61
CA ARG A 311 12.94 -10.43 -5.98
C ARG A 311 13.76 -9.14 -5.89
N ALA A 312 13.80 -8.37 -6.97
CA ALA A 312 14.53 -7.11 -7.00
C ALA A 312 13.97 -6.09 -6.00
N ALA A 313 12.65 -6.06 -5.83
CA ALA A 313 11.96 -5.18 -4.89
C ALA A 313 11.92 -5.71 -3.44
N GLY A 314 12.47 -6.90 -3.17
CA GLY A 314 12.40 -7.53 -1.85
C GLY A 314 10.99 -7.99 -1.43
N ASP A 315 10.04 -8.07 -2.36
CA ASP A 315 8.66 -8.53 -2.12
C ASP A 315 8.60 -10.07 -2.05
N ARG A 316 9.33 -10.63 -1.07
CA ARG A 316 9.50 -12.08 -0.92
C ARG A 316 8.19 -12.80 -0.63
N GLN A 317 7.24 -12.11 -0.02
CA GLN A 317 5.92 -12.63 0.32
C GLN A 317 5.09 -13.01 -0.93
N GLN A 318 5.38 -12.44 -2.10
CA GLN A 318 4.68 -12.77 -3.35
C GLN A 318 5.37 -13.84 -4.19
N GLU A 319 6.65 -14.16 -3.92
CA GLU A 319 7.40 -15.18 -4.65
C GLU A 319 6.70 -16.56 -4.68
N PRO A 320 6.14 -17.09 -3.58
CA PRO A 320 5.53 -18.43 -3.59
C PRO A 320 4.35 -18.52 -4.56
N ARG A 321 3.55 -17.45 -4.61
CA ARG A 321 2.39 -17.35 -5.49
C ARG A 321 2.81 -17.32 -6.97
N LEU A 322 3.85 -16.56 -7.29
CA LEU A 322 4.40 -16.50 -8.64
C LEU A 322 5.02 -17.83 -9.06
N LEU A 323 5.79 -18.48 -8.18
CA LEU A 323 6.36 -19.80 -8.41
C LEU A 323 5.28 -20.86 -8.66
N TRP A 324 4.17 -20.80 -7.91
CA TRP A 324 3.05 -21.71 -8.11
C TRP A 324 2.38 -21.51 -9.47
N ARG A 325 2.16 -20.25 -9.89
CA ARG A 325 1.61 -19.98 -11.23
C ARG A 325 2.55 -20.42 -12.35
N GLN A 326 3.86 -20.28 -12.17
CA GLN A 326 4.83 -20.85 -13.11
C GLN A 326 4.70 -22.38 -13.19
N ALA A 327 4.47 -23.05 -12.05
CA ALA A 327 4.27 -24.50 -12.01
C ALA A 327 3.05 -24.92 -12.83
N ILE A 328 1.94 -24.18 -12.74
CA ILE A 328 0.73 -24.43 -13.53
C ILE A 328 0.98 -24.25 -15.02
N ALA A 329 1.56 -23.12 -15.42
CA ALA A 329 1.89 -22.87 -16.82
C ALA A 329 2.82 -23.96 -17.39
N LEU A 330 3.82 -24.40 -16.61
CA LEU A 330 4.70 -25.50 -17.00
C LEU A 330 3.97 -26.85 -17.10
N ALA A 331 3.00 -27.12 -16.23
CA ALA A 331 2.16 -28.31 -16.32
C ALA A 331 1.28 -28.29 -17.57
N GLU A 332 0.67 -27.16 -17.91
CA GLU A 332 -0.10 -26.94 -19.14
C GLU A 332 0.75 -27.09 -20.41
N MET A 333 2.04 -26.74 -20.34
CA MET A 333 3.03 -26.98 -21.40
C MET A 333 3.53 -28.44 -21.47
N ASN A 334 2.99 -29.35 -20.64
CA ASN A 334 3.45 -30.73 -20.53
C ASN A 334 4.95 -30.84 -20.13
N ARG A 335 5.40 -30.01 -19.18
CA ARG A 335 6.77 -30.00 -18.62
C ARG A 335 6.75 -30.40 -17.14
N PRO A 336 6.43 -31.67 -16.82
CA PRO A 336 6.10 -32.10 -15.46
C PRO A 336 7.24 -31.91 -14.45
N ASP A 337 8.49 -32.21 -14.81
CA ASP A 337 9.63 -32.05 -13.90
C ASP A 337 9.84 -30.60 -13.45
N GLN A 338 9.67 -29.66 -14.39
CA GLN A 338 9.81 -28.24 -14.11
C GLN A 338 8.62 -27.70 -13.33
N ALA A 339 7.41 -28.17 -13.64
CA ALA A 339 6.21 -27.85 -12.87
C ALA A 339 6.37 -28.26 -11.41
N ILE A 340 6.77 -29.51 -11.16
CA ILE A 340 7.01 -30.04 -9.81
C ILE A 340 8.12 -29.25 -9.11
N ALA A 341 9.23 -28.94 -9.80
CA ALA A 341 10.32 -28.15 -9.22
C ALA A 341 9.86 -26.76 -8.75
N LYS A 342 9.07 -26.06 -9.57
CA LYS A 342 8.50 -24.75 -9.21
C LYS A 342 7.48 -24.83 -8.09
N GLY A 343 6.61 -25.86 -8.10
CA GLY A 343 5.68 -26.13 -7.02
C GLY A 343 6.39 -26.39 -5.69
N LYS A 344 7.43 -27.22 -5.69
CA LYS A 344 8.24 -27.49 -4.49
C LYS A 344 8.95 -26.25 -3.97
N ALA A 345 9.47 -25.40 -4.86
CA ALA A 345 10.07 -24.13 -4.47
C ALA A 345 9.04 -23.20 -3.78
N SER A 346 7.81 -23.11 -4.31
CA SER A 346 6.71 -22.38 -3.67
C SER A 346 6.42 -22.88 -2.24
N VAL A 347 6.25 -24.21 -2.10
CA VAL A 347 6.03 -24.87 -0.80
C VAL A 347 7.16 -24.59 0.19
N ALA A 348 8.42 -24.66 -0.26
CA ALA A 348 9.57 -24.44 0.60
C ALA A 348 9.58 -23.03 1.20
N PHE A 349 9.22 -22.01 0.42
CA PHE A 349 9.05 -20.65 0.92
C PHE A 349 7.90 -20.56 1.94
N LEU A 350 6.73 -21.09 1.60
CA LEU A 350 5.57 -21.04 2.50
C LEU A 350 5.86 -21.72 3.84
N ARG A 351 6.57 -22.85 3.84
CA ARG A 351 7.02 -23.52 5.07
C ARG A 351 7.99 -22.67 5.88
N ALA A 352 8.98 -22.05 5.22
CA ALA A 352 9.97 -21.21 5.88
C ALA A 352 9.30 -20.01 6.60
N ASP A 353 8.24 -19.47 5.99
CA ASP A 353 7.45 -18.36 6.54
C ASP A 353 6.34 -18.82 7.52
N GLY A 354 6.26 -20.11 7.83
CA GLY A 354 5.24 -20.65 8.74
C GLY A 354 3.80 -20.53 8.22
N LYS A 355 3.63 -20.43 6.90
CA LYS A 355 2.33 -20.30 6.23
C LYS A 355 1.58 -21.65 6.23
N PRO A 356 0.40 -21.75 6.87
CA PRO A 356 -0.31 -23.02 7.01
C PRO A 356 -0.77 -23.60 5.66
N GLU A 357 -1.02 -22.75 4.67
CA GLU A 357 -1.42 -23.15 3.32
C GLU A 357 -0.36 -23.98 2.57
N ALA A 358 0.89 -24.02 3.03
CA ALA A 358 1.95 -24.87 2.43
C ALA A 358 1.50 -26.33 2.27
N SER A 359 0.76 -26.85 3.26
CA SER A 359 0.22 -28.21 3.27
C SER A 359 -0.75 -28.50 2.11
N TRP A 360 -1.54 -27.50 1.72
CA TRP A 360 -2.46 -27.61 0.59
C TRP A 360 -1.69 -27.71 -0.72
N TYR A 361 -0.70 -26.82 -0.91
CA TYR A 361 0.14 -26.81 -2.11
C TYR A 361 0.90 -28.14 -2.29
N GLU A 362 1.41 -28.72 -1.22
CA GLU A 362 2.03 -30.05 -1.24
C GLU A 362 1.09 -31.16 -1.70
N ALA A 363 -0.13 -31.17 -1.16
CA ALA A 363 -1.13 -32.16 -1.54
C ALA A 363 -1.47 -32.06 -3.04
N GLN A 364 -1.45 -30.85 -3.62
CA GLN A 364 -1.65 -30.68 -5.07
C GLN A 364 -0.47 -31.21 -5.89
N ILE A 365 0.76 -30.99 -5.44
CA ILE A 365 1.95 -31.56 -6.11
C ILE A 365 1.90 -33.10 -6.07
N GLN A 366 1.53 -33.68 -4.92
CA GLN A 366 1.42 -35.14 -4.79
C GLN A 366 0.36 -35.71 -5.74
N LYS A 367 -0.81 -35.07 -5.84
CA LYS A 367 -1.84 -35.46 -6.81
C LYS A 367 -1.35 -35.34 -8.26
N TYR A 368 -0.68 -34.25 -8.60
CA TYR A 368 -0.09 -34.05 -9.92
C TYR A 368 0.87 -35.18 -10.30
N GLN A 369 1.70 -35.60 -9.34
CA GLN A 369 2.66 -36.70 -9.53
C GLN A 369 1.99 -38.06 -9.70
N LEU A 370 0.84 -38.29 -9.07
CA LEU A 370 0.10 -39.55 -9.14
C LEU A 370 -0.78 -39.65 -10.39
N ASP A 371 -1.44 -38.56 -10.80
CA ASP A 371 -2.50 -38.58 -11.81
C ASP A 371 -2.12 -37.92 -13.15
N ALA A 372 -0.91 -37.36 -13.31
CA ALA A 372 -0.49 -36.56 -14.48
C ALA A 372 -1.52 -35.50 -14.93
N SER A 373 -2.42 -35.10 -14.04
CA SER A 373 -3.53 -34.15 -14.28
C SER A 373 -3.08 -32.74 -13.93
N VAL A 374 -3.68 -31.70 -14.52
CA VAL A 374 -3.26 -30.28 -14.37
C VAL A 374 -3.15 -29.85 -12.89
N LEU A 375 -2.02 -29.23 -12.51
CA LEU A 375 -1.90 -28.54 -11.21
C LEU A 375 -3.02 -27.52 -11.11
N ALA A 376 -3.89 -27.64 -10.10
CA ALA A 376 -4.94 -26.66 -9.91
C ALA A 376 -4.30 -25.27 -9.73
N ALA A 377 -4.81 -24.30 -10.48
CA ALA A 377 -4.74 -22.93 -10.02
C ALA A 377 -5.25 -22.90 -8.58
N PRO A 378 -4.60 -22.17 -7.65
CA PRO A 378 -5.35 -21.77 -6.50
C PRO A 378 -6.60 -21.12 -7.10
N THR A 379 -7.77 -21.48 -6.58
CA THR A 379 -8.98 -20.73 -6.90
C THR A 379 -8.66 -19.23 -6.83
N PRO A 380 -9.52 -18.35 -7.36
CA PRO A 380 -9.65 -17.05 -6.75
C PRO A 380 -10.14 -17.25 -5.30
N ASP A 381 -9.33 -17.88 -4.45
CA ASP A 381 -9.14 -17.52 -3.06
C ASP A 381 -8.73 -16.07 -3.17
N PHE A 382 -9.76 -15.25 -3.09
CA PHE A 382 -9.66 -13.83 -3.24
C PHE A 382 -8.76 -13.34 -2.10
N MET A 383 -7.50 -13.09 -2.45
CA MET A 383 -6.38 -12.75 -1.59
C MET A 383 -5.63 -13.92 -0.95
N GLY A 384 -4.30 -13.72 -0.83
CA GLY A 384 -3.41 -14.66 -0.15
C GLY A 384 -3.86 -14.92 1.28
N GLY A 385 -3.92 -16.20 1.64
CA GLY A 385 -4.22 -16.69 2.99
C GLY A 385 -5.67 -16.44 3.44
N PRO A 386 -6.36 -17.38 4.11
CA PRO A 386 -7.81 -17.34 4.27
C PRO A 386 -8.22 -16.48 5.46
N ILE A 387 -9.24 -15.62 5.29
CA ILE A 387 -9.97 -15.02 6.41
C ILE A 387 -11.48 -15.27 6.27
N TYR A 388 -11.96 -15.95 7.32
CA TYR A 388 -13.24 -15.91 8.03
C TYR A 388 -14.54 -16.31 7.34
N ALA A 389 -14.99 -17.49 7.78
CA ALA A 389 -16.31 -17.75 8.36
C ALA A 389 -17.32 -16.60 8.35
N GLY A 390 -18.39 -16.78 7.58
CA GLY A 390 -19.58 -15.96 7.65
C GLY A 390 -20.48 -16.08 6.42
N ALA A 391 -21.20 -17.19 6.31
CA ALA A 391 -22.42 -17.38 5.49
C ALA A 391 -22.34 -17.09 3.98
N VAL A 392 -22.25 -18.17 3.19
CA VAL A 392 -22.97 -18.24 1.90
C VAL A 392 -23.83 -19.50 1.92
N THR A 393 -25.07 -19.33 2.38
CA THR A 393 -26.16 -20.22 2.01
C THR A 393 -26.55 -19.92 0.56
N THR A 394 -26.40 -20.95 -0.28
CA THR A 394 -27.20 -21.27 -1.47
C THR A 394 -27.67 -20.12 -2.36
N ALA A 395 -27.07 -19.99 -3.54
CA ALA A 395 -27.81 -19.69 -4.76
C ALA A 395 -27.16 -20.42 -5.94
N GLN A 396 -27.79 -21.52 -6.34
CA GLN A 396 -27.46 -22.26 -7.55
C GLN A 396 -27.81 -21.41 -8.77
N THR A 397 -26.86 -21.20 -9.67
CA THR A 397 -27.15 -20.96 -11.09
C THR A 397 -26.44 -22.02 -11.92
N ALA A 398 -27.16 -22.56 -12.89
CA ALA A 398 -26.80 -23.75 -13.67
C ALA A 398 -25.52 -23.53 -14.51
N PRO A 399 -24.73 -24.59 -14.77
CA PRO A 399 -23.45 -24.46 -15.46
C PRO A 399 -23.61 -24.18 -16.96
N ASP A 400 -22.87 -23.19 -17.45
CA ASP A 400 -22.63 -22.96 -18.88
C ASP A 400 -21.71 -24.07 -19.43
N PRO A 401 -22.14 -24.83 -20.46
CA PRO A 401 -21.43 -26.02 -20.97
C PRO A 401 -20.09 -25.73 -21.66
N LYS A 402 -19.66 -24.46 -21.76
CA LYS A 402 -18.32 -24.08 -22.26
C LYS A 402 -17.27 -23.89 -21.17
N ALA A 403 -17.67 -23.90 -19.89
CA ALA A 403 -16.71 -23.90 -18.78
C ALA A 403 -16.16 -25.32 -18.62
N GLY A 404 -14.94 -25.55 -19.10
CA GLY A 404 -14.25 -26.83 -18.94
C GLY A 404 -14.19 -27.29 -17.48
N PRO A 405 -13.96 -28.59 -17.22
CA PRO A 405 -14.09 -29.25 -15.91
C PRO A 405 -13.17 -28.71 -14.79
N GLY A 406 -12.33 -27.71 -15.07
CA GLY A 406 -11.49 -27.02 -14.09
C GLY A 406 -12.25 -26.11 -13.13
N LEU A 407 -13.25 -25.33 -13.58
CA LEU A 407 -13.88 -24.29 -12.75
C LEU A 407 -14.79 -24.85 -11.64
N LEU A 408 -15.62 -25.84 -11.96
CA LEU A 408 -16.50 -26.50 -10.99
C LEU A 408 -15.71 -27.34 -9.97
N ARG A 409 -14.60 -27.97 -10.40
CA ARG A 409 -13.73 -28.76 -9.52
C ARG A 409 -12.88 -27.85 -8.62
N MET A 410 -12.55 -26.64 -9.08
CA MET A 410 -11.89 -25.58 -8.30
C MET A 410 -12.76 -25.09 -7.13
N ALA A 411 -14.05 -24.78 -7.37
CA ALA A 411 -14.97 -24.33 -6.32
C ALA A 411 -15.16 -25.33 -5.16
N LEU A 412 -15.16 -26.64 -5.47
CA LEU A 412 -15.22 -27.73 -4.48
C LEU A 412 -13.90 -27.93 -3.71
N SER A 413 -12.77 -27.51 -4.28
CA SER A 413 -11.46 -27.64 -3.62
C SER A 413 -11.20 -26.51 -2.61
N ALA A 414 -11.71 -25.31 -2.88
CA ALA A 414 -11.61 -24.15 -1.99
C ALA A 414 -12.35 -24.37 -0.66
N THR A 415 -13.51 -25.01 -0.70
CA THR A 415 -14.30 -25.37 0.50
C THR A 415 -13.57 -26.36 1.40
N LYS A 416 -12.83 -27.32 0.81
CA LYS A 416 -12.05 -28.31 1.57
C LYS A 416 -10.73 -27.73 2.11
N ALA A 417 -10.10 -26.82 1.38
CA ALA A 417 -8.92 -26.07 1.83
C ALA A 417 -9.27 -25.15 3.01
N MET A 418 -10.38 -24.42 2.90
CA MET A 418 -10.93 -23.57 3.96
C MET A 418 -11.27 -24.38 5.23
N ALA A 419 -11.87 -25.56 5.11
CA ALA A 419 -12.16 -26.43 6.26
C ALA A 419 -10.88 -26.95 6.95
N THR A 420 -9.83 -27.24 6.19
CA THR A 420 -8.53 -27.67 6.73
C THR A 420 -7.79 -26.50 7.41
N PHE A 421 -7.90 -25.29 6.86
CA PHE A 421 -7.38 -24.06 7.46
C PHE A 421 -8.09 -23.67 8.76
N LEU A 422 -9.42 -23.78 8.82
CA LEU A 422 -10.18 -23.63 10.06
C LEU A 422 -9.74 -24.66 11.12
N GLY A 423 -9.34 -25.85 10.70
CA GLY A 423 -8.76 -26.89 11.55
C GLY A 423 -7.30 -26.64 12.01
N SER A 424 -6.58 -25.69 11.40
CA SER A 424 -5.19 -25.34 11.75
C SER A 424 -5.07 -24.31 12.89
N GLY A 425 -6.21 -23.82 13.39
CA GLY A 425 -6.30 -23.05 14.64
C GLY A 425 -6.33 -21.53 14.50
N MET A 426 -6.62 -20.96 13.32
CA MET A 426 -6.90 -19.52 13.09
C MET A 426 -6.13 -18.58 14.02
N LYS A 427 -4.79 -18.73 14.11
CA LYS A 427 -4.01 -17.93 15.06
C LYS A 427 -4.11 -16.47 14.65
N THR A 428 -4.88 -15.71 15.41
CA THR A 428 -4.99 -14.27 15.25
C THR A 428 -3.82 -13.61 15.97
N ALA A 429 -3.33 -12.52 15.41
CA ALA A 429 -2.42 -11.65 16.12
C ALA A 429 -3.12 -11.10 17.38
N PRO A 430 -2.40 -10.88 18.49
CA PRO A 430 -2.89 -10.11 19.61
C PRO A 430 -3.45 -8.74 19.16
N ALA A 431 -4.45 -8.22 19.87
CA ALA A 431 -5.18 -7.02 19.45
C ALA A 431 -4.26 -5.78 19.34
N ASP A 432 -3.29 -5.65 20.25
CA ASP A 432 -2.24 -4.64 20.26
C ASP A 432 -1.31 -4.74 19.03
N VAL A 433 -0.92 -5.96 18.67
CA VAL A 433 -0.13 -6.22 17.45
C VAL A 433 -0.94 -5.87 16.20
N GLN A 434 -2.22 -6.27 16.13
CA GLN A 434 -3.10 -5.94 15.02
C GLN A 434 -3.26 -4.42 14.88
N GLN A 435 -3.49 -3.71 15.98
CA GLN A 435 -3.64 -2.26 15.99
C GLN A 435 -2.37 -1.55 15.51
N THR A 436 -1.20 -2.02 15.95
CA THR A 436 0.10 -1.48 15.52
C THR A 436 0.33 -1.69 14.01
N ARG A 437 0.00 -2.89 13.50
CA ARG A 437 0.06 -3.19 12.06
C ARG A 437 -0.89 -2.31 11.25
N LEU A 438 -2.11 -2.07 11.74
CA LEU A 438 -3.08 -1.19 11.09
C LEU A 438 -2.62 0.27 11.08
N ALA A 439 -2.08 0.78 12.19
CA ALA A 439 -1.52 2.12 12.27
C ALA A 439 -0.36 2.31 11.27
N THR A 440 0.51 1.31 11.18
CA THR A 440 1.61 1.27 10.20
C THR A 440 1.09 1.33 8.77
N CYS A 441 0.04 0.56 8.46
CA CYS A 441 -0.50 0.54 7.10
C CYS A 441 -1.27 1.83 6.76
N ARG A 442 -2.06 2.39 7.68
CA ARG A 442 -2.82 3.62 7.43
C ARG A 442 -1.94 4.82 7.08
N THR A 443 -0.70 4.83 7.55
CA THR A 443 0.30 5.87 7.28
C THR A 443 1.24 5.54 6.11
N CYS A 444 1.10 4.36 5.51
CA CYS A 444 1.92 3.91 4.40
C CYS A 444 1.49 4.56 3.07
N GLU A 445 2.47 5.03 2.29
CA GLU A 445 2.29 5.61 0.96
C GLU A 445 1.65 4.65 -0.05
N HIS A 446 1.70 3.35 0.24
CA HIS A 446 1.10 2.30 -0.58
C HIS A 446 -0.31 1.90 -0.12
N HIS A 447 -0.88 2.58 0.87
CA HIS A 447 -2.21 2.27 1.38
C HIS A 447 -3.27 3.12 0.68
N THR A 448 -4.26 2.44 0.10
CA THR A 448 -5.25 3.05 -0.78
C THR A 448 -6.64 3.04 -0.15
N GLY A 449 -6.75 3.37 1.14
CA GLY A 449 -8.03 3.35 1.85
C GLY A 449 -8.23 2.07 2.66
N LEU A 450 -8.66 0.97 2.04
CA LEU A 450 -8.86 -0.31 2.76
C LEU A 450 -7.77 -1.36 2.51
N ARG A 451 -6.87 -1.11 1.55
CA ARG A 451 -5.92 -2.12 1.05
C ARG A 451 -4.53 -1.57 0.80
N CYS A 452 -3.59 -2.49 0.63
CA CYS A 452 -2.22 -2.21 0.21
C CYS A 452 -2.07 -2.39 -1.30
N ARG A 453 -1.56 -1.39 -2.04
CA ARG A 453 -1.31 -1.49 -3.50
C ARG A 453 -0.20 -2.47 -3.88
N ILE A 454 0.75 -2.77 -2.98
CA ILE A 454 1.88 -3.67 -3.27
C ILE A 454 1.42 -5.12 -3.43
N CYS A 455 0.64 -5.60 -2.46
CA CYS A 455 0.18 -6.99 -2.42
C CYS A 455 -1.30 -7.14 -2.79
N GLY A 456 -2.05 -6.04 -2.87
CA GLY A 456 -3.49 -6.03 -3.15
C GLY A 456 -4.36 -6.47 -1.98
N CYS A 457 -3.80 -6.68 -0.79
CA CYS A 457 -4.54 -7.24 0.35
C CYS A 457 -5.32 -6.17 1.11
N PHE A 458 -6.53 -6.52 1.59
CA PHE A 458 -7.24 -5.74 2.60
C PHE A 458 -6.45 -5.73 3.90
N THR A 459 -6.15 -4.52 4.38
CA THR A 459 -5.21 -4.31 5.48
C THR A 459 -5.75 -4.85 6.80
N ASP A 460 -7.03 -4.60 7.09
CA ASP A 460 -7.68 -5.05 8.33
C ASP A 460 -7.61 -6.58 8.48
N VAL A 461 -7.95 -7.26 7.39
CA VAL A 461 -7.85 -8.70 7.22
C VAL A 461 -6.41 -9.16 7.47
N LYS A 462 -5.46 -8.71 6.64
CA LYS A 462 -4.07 -9.18 6.70
C LYS A 462 -3.44 -8.92 8.07
N SER A 463 -3.74 -7.78 8.70
CA SER A 463 -3.17 -7.40 10.00
C SER A 463 -3.53 -8.36 11.13
N ARG A 464 -4.71 -8.99 11.05
CA ARG A 464 -5.24 -9.92 12.05
C ARG A 464 -4.59 -11.30 11.99
N MET A 465 -4.01 -11.69 10.86
CA MET A 465 -3.39 -13.00 10.72
C MET A 465 -2.00 -13.03 11.37
N ALA A 466 -1.76 -13.95 12.31
CA ALA A 466 -0.48 -14.01 13.03
C ALA A 466 0.71 -14.31 12.10
N HIS A 467 0.52 -15.15 11.07
CA HIS A 467 1.53 -15.59 10.11
C HIS A 467 1.72 -14.62 8.93
N GLU A 468 1.02 -13.48 8.92
CA GLU A 468 1.18 -12.47 7.87
C GLU A 468 2.25 -11.45 8.18
N GLN A 469 2.91 -10.98 7.13
CA GLN A 469 3.96 -9.96 7.18
C GLN A 469 3.74 -8.88 6.12
N CYS A 470 4.28 -7.70 6.40
CA CYS A 470 4.34 -6.63 5.41
C CYS A 470 5.26 -7.07 4.24
N PRO A 471 4.84 -6.95 2.96
CA PRO A 471 5.65 -7.37 1.82
C PRO A 471 6.96 -6.59 1.69
N ILE A 472 7.02 -5.39 2.29
CA ILE A 472 8.20 -4.53 2.35
C ILE A 472 8.68 -4.34 3.80
N SER A 473 8.34 -5.29 4.67
CA SER A 473 8.85 -5.38 6.04
C SER A 473 8.65 -4.14 6.93
N LYS A 474 7.58 -3.37 6.72
CA LYS A 474 7.22 -2.23 7.58
C LYS A 474 6.55 -2.63 8.89
N TRP A 475 5.95 -3.81 8.98
CA TRP A 475 5.36 -4.28 10.23
C TRP A 475 6.46 -4.60 11.25
N PRO A 476 6.29 -4.21 12.52
CA PRO A 476 7.21 -4.61 13.57
C PRO A 476 7.21 -6.13 13.70
N ALA A 477 8.40 -6.67 13.98
CA ALA A 477 8.67 -8.11 14.08
C ALA A 477 7.92 -8.76 15.24
#